data_AF-A0A9E6JKP0-F1
#
_entry.id   AF-A0A9E6JKP0-F1
#
_cell.length_a   1.000
_cell.length_b   1.000
_cell.length_c   1.000
_cell.angle_alpha   90.00
_cell.angle_beta   90.00
_cell.angle_gamma   90.00
#
_symmetry.space_group_name_H-M   'P 1'
#
loop_
_entity.id
_entity.type
_entity.pdbx_description
1 polymer ?
#
loop_
_entity_poly.entity_id
_entity_poly.type
_entity_poly.pdbx_seq_one_letter_code
_entity_poly.pdbx_strand_id
1 'polypeptide(L)'
;MTSFDLTQLCIHFGSLLLLAPWLGIYMSRVFSGEKHWLAFLAPVEKNLYALSGINPSEEMTWPRYLAALLLFNALGIMMVLALQLTQAHLPLNPQKLPNVPFWLACNTAVSFVTNTNWQNYAGEKTLSYLTQMLGLTVQNFLSAATGLAVFLAFGRGLLRHETSTLGNFWTDVTRTTLYILLPLSVLWALLLGGQGVVQNFKPYVQARTLENAEQII
;
A
#
# COMPACT_ATOMS: atom_id res chain seq x y z
N MET A 1 -26.54 -24.32 -2.85
CA MET A 1 -25.08 -24.39 -3.02
C MET A 1 -24.78 -25.66 -3.79
N THR A 2 -24.12 -25.53 -4.94
CA THR A 2 -23.68 -26.67 -5.75
C THR A 2 -22.46 -27.35 -5.12
N SER A 3 -22.16 -28.58 -5.52
CA SER A 3 -20.91 -29.27 -5.11
C SER A 3 -19.65 -28.49 -5.52
N PHE A 4 -19.73 -27.75 -6.62
CA PHE A 4 -18.69 -26.85 -7.08
C PHE A 4 -18.46 -25.69 -6.11
N ASP A 5 -19.52 -25.01 -5.66
CA ASP A 5 -19.42 -23.89 -4.71
C ASP A 5 -18.77 -24.34 -3.38
N LEU A 6 -19.17 -25.51 -2.88
CA LEU A 6 -18.59 -26.10 -1.68
C LEU A 6 -17.10 -26.40 -1.86
N THR A 7 -16.71 -26.93 -3.02
CA THR A 7 -15.30 -27.21 -3.32
C THR A 7 -14.48 -25.92 -3.35
N GLN A 8 -14.99 -24.85 -3.98
CA GLN A 8 -14.32 -23.54 -4.00
C GLN A 8 -14.14 -22.96 -2.60
N LEU A 9 -15.18 -23.03 -1.75
CA LEU A 9 -15.09 -22.56 -0.36
C LEU A 9 -14.07 -23.36 0.45
N CYS A 10 -14.07 -24.69 0.31
CA CYS A 10 -13.09 -25.55 0.98
C CYS A 10 -11.66 -25.22 0.57
N ILE A 11 -11.41 -25.01 -0.74
CA ILE A 11 -10.08 -24.62 -1.24
C ILE A 11 -9.71 -23.23 -0.70
N HIS A 12 -10.62 -22.26 -0.75
CA HIS A 12 -10.37 -20.90 -0.29
C HIS A 12 -10.04 -20.86 1.21
N PHE A 13 -10.92 -21.36 2.07
CA PHE A 13 -10.68 -21.38 3.51
C PHE A 13 -9.52 -22.30 3.91
N GLY A 14 -9.37 -23.45 3.24
CA GLY A 14 -8.25 -24.35 3.46
C GLY A 14 -6.91 -23.66 3.19
N SER A 15 -6.80 -22.91 2.08
CA SER A 15 -5.59 -22.15 1.76
C SER A 15 -5.31 -21.04 2.77
N LEU A 16 -6.33 -20.31 3.23
CA LEU A 16 -6.19 -19.25 4.23
C LEU A 16 -5.74 -19.79 5.58
N LEU A 17 -6.40 -20.85 6.08
CA LEU A 17 -6.06 -21.48 7.36
C LEU A 17 -4.67 -22.12 7.34
N LEU A 18 -4.22 -22.58 6.17
CA LEU A 18 -2.88 -23.11 6.00
C LEU A 18 -1.83 -22.00 6.00
N LEU A 19 -2.04 -20.89 5.26
CA LEU A 19 -1.01 -19.86 5.04
C LEU A 19 -0.96 -18.79 6.15
N ALA A 20 -2.11 -18.42 6.73
CA ALA A 20 -2.19 -17.32 7.70
C ALA A 20 -1.33 -17.54 8.96
N PRO A 21 -1.27 -18.74 9.58
CA PRO A 21 -0.41 -18.97 10.75
C PRO A 21 1.08 -18.76 10.45
N TRP A 22 1.55 -19.22 9.29
CA TRP A 22 2.95 -19.05 8.89
C TRP A 22 3.32 -17.59 8.69
N LEU A 23 2.44 -16.83 8.02
CA LEU A 23 2.61 -15.40 7.86
C LEU A 23 2.58 -14.68 9.21
N GLY A 24 1.67 -15.07 10.10
CA GLY A 24 1.57 -14.52 11.46
C GLY A 24 2.84 -14.75 12.29
N ILE A 25 3.42 -15.96 12.27
CA ILE A 25 4.68 -16.27 12.94
C ILE A 25 5.82 -15.41 12.36
N TYR A 26 5.88 -15.28 11.04
CA TYR A 26 6.88 -14.43 10.39
C TYR A 26 6.73 -12.95 10.79
N MET A 27 5.50 -12.42 10.77
CA MET A 27 5.20 -11.05 11.19
C MET A 27 5.60 -10.82 12.66
N SER A 28 5.28 -11.77 13.54
CA SER A 28 5.68 -11.71 14.94
C SER A 28 7.21 -11.57 15.09
N ARG A 29 8.00 -12.38 14.36
CA ARG A 29 9.47 -12.26 14.37
C ARG A 29 9.96 -10.90 13.89
N VAL A 30 9.38 -10.37 12.81
CA VAL A 30 9.73 -9.05 12.26
C VAL A 30 9.48 -7.93 13.28
N PHE A 31 8.31 -7.94 13.94
CA PHE A 31 7.95 -6.89 14.89
C PHE A 31 8.66 -7.04 16.25
N SER A 32 9.03 -8.26 16.66
CA SER A 32 9.87 -8.51 17.83
C SER A 32 11.36 -8.20 17.61
N GLY A 33 11.79 -7.95 16.37
CA GLY A 33 13.21 -7.73 16.03
C GLY A 33 14.05 -9.01 16.06
N GLU A 34 13.42 -10.18 15.98
CA GLU A 34 14.09 -11.46 15.89
C GLU A 34 14.68 -11.67 14.48
N LYS A 35 15.59 -12.64 14.32
CA LYS A 35 16.10 -13.00 12.99
C LYS A 35 14.95 -13.51 12.12
N HIS A 36 14.77 -12.87 10.97
CA HIS A 36 13.79 -13.25 9.95
C HIS A 36 14.46 -13.38 8.58
N TRP A 37 13.78 -14.03 7.64
CA TRP A 37 14.29 -14.31 6.28
C TRP A 37 14.82 -13.06 5.57
N LEU A 38 14.10 -11.93 5.68
CA LEU A 38 14.46 -10.67 5.02
C LEU A 38 15.44 -9.79 5.82
N ALA A 39 16.11 -10.33 6.85
CA ALA A 39 17.05 -9.55 7.66
C ALA A 39 18.22 -8.96 6.85
N PHE A 40 18.49 -9.48 5.64
CA PHE A 40 19.47 -8.88 4.72
C PHE A 40 19.09 -7.47 4.25
N LEU A 41 17.81 -7.06 4.35
CA LEU A 41 17.35 -5.69 4.07
C LEU A 41 17.53 -4.73 5.26
N ALA A 42 18.07 -5.20 6.40
CA ALA A 42 18.34 -4.35 7.56
C ALA A 42 19.21 -3.10 7.26
N PRO A 43 20.19 -3.12 6.33
CA PRO A 43 20.88 -1.89 5.93
C PRO A 43 19.94 -0.86 5.29
N VAL A 44 18.94 -1.30 4.53
CA VAL A 44 17.91 -0.42 3.95
C VAL A 44 17.06 0.19 5.05
N GLU A 45 16.58 -0.62 6.00
CA GLU A 45 15.84 -0.14 7.17
C GLU A 45 16.65 0.91 7.95
N LYS A 46 17.93 0.61 8.25
CA LYS A 46 18.81 1.54 8.97
C LYS A 46 19.04 2.85 8.22
N ASN A 47 19.21 2.79 6.91
CA ASN A 47 19.39 3.97 6.08
C ASN A 47 18.12 4.83 6.02
N LEU A 48 16.93 4.21 5.93
CA LEU A 48 15.66 4.93 5.97
C LEU A 48 15.50 5.68 7.29
N TYR A 49 15.83 5.05 8.42
CA TYR A 49 15.82 5.71 9.72
C TYR A 49 16.83 6.83 9.81
N ALA A 50 18.07 6.61 9.35
CA ALA A 50 19.12 7.63 9.39
C ALA A 50 18.78 8.87 8.55
N LEU A 51 18.27 8.69 7.33
CA LEU A 51 17.87 9.79 6.44
C LEU A 51 16.66 10.56 6.97
N SER A 52 15.78 9.89 7.73
CA SER A 52 14.56 10.49 8.28
C SER A 52 14.75 11.02 9.70
N GLY A 53 15.94 10.88 10.29
CA GLY A 53 16.20 11.25 11.68
C GLY A 53 15.41 10.44 12.72
N ILE A 54 14.97 9.23 12.36
CA ILE A 54 14.15 8.38 13.22
C ILE A 54 15.06 7.55 14.12
N ASN A 55 14.83 7.58 15.43
CA ASN A 55 15.43 6.62 16.35
C ASN A 55 14.48 5.42 16.54
N PRO A 56 14.81 4.23 16.00
CA PRO A 56 13.92 3.07 16.09
C PRO A 56 13.79 2.50 17.51
N SER A 57 14.72 2.85 18.41
CA SER A 57 14.70 2.42 19.82
C SER A 57 13.86 3.33 20.72
N GLU A 58 13.43 4.49 20.22
CA GLU A 58 12.59 5.42 20.98
C GLU A 58 11.16 4.89 21.04
N GLU A 59 10.63 4.70 22.25
CA GLU A 59 9.22 4.35 22.44
C GLU A 59 8.33 5.60 22.54
N MET A 60 7.11 5.49 22.04
CA MET A 60 6.11 6.57 21.99
C MET A 60 4.95 6.28 22.94
N THR A 61 4.49 7.31 23.63
CA THR A 61 3.21 7.31 24.34
C THR A 61 2.04 7.34 23.35
N TRP A 62 0.84 6.94 23.77
CA TRP A 62 -0.33 6.92 22.89
C TRP A 62 -0.64 8.25 22.18
N PRO A 63 -0.51 9.44 22.82
CA PRO A 63 -0.79 10.70 22.12
C PRO A 63 0.25 10.99 21.05
N ARG A 64 1.52 10.66 21.30
CA ARG A 64 2.62 10.85 20.34
C ARG A 64 2.47 9.88 19.15
N TYR A 65 2.06 8.64 19.43
CA TYR A 65 1.79 7.64 18.40
C TYR A 65 0.63 8.09 17.50
N LEU A 66 -0.48 8.54 18.10
CA LEU A 66 -1.64 9.05 17.36
C LEU A 66 -1.30 10.30 16.55
N ALA A 67 -0.53 11.24 17.12
CA ALA A 67 -0.10 12.44 16.41
C ALA A 67 0.77 12.11 15.19
N ALA A 68 1.72 11.17 15.34
CA ALA A 68 2.54 10.70 14.22
C ALA A 68 1.70 10.06 13.11
N LEU A 69 0.72 9.23 13.49
CA LEU A 69 -0.24 8.62 12.57
C LEU A 69 -1.05 9.67 11.80
N LEU A 70 -1.64 10.64 12.50
CA LEU A 70 -2.47 11.66 11.88
C LEU A 70 -1.66 12.55 10.94
N LEU A 71 -0.47 12.97 11.36
CA LEU A 71 0.43 13.76 10.53
C LEU A 71 0.85 12.99 9.27
N PHE A 72 1.20 11.71 9.41
CA PHE A 72 1.61 10.86 8.30
C PHE A 72 0.51 10.73 7.24
N ASN A 73 -0.74 10.51 7.67
CA ASN A 73 -1.87 10.43 6.74
C ASN A 73 -2.22 11.79 6.13
N ALA A 74 -2.14 12.88 6.89
CA ALA A 74 -2.36 14.23 6.35
C ALA A 74 -1.34 14.57 5.26
N LEU A 75 -0.05 14.23 5.46
CA LEU A 75 0.99 14.34 4.44
C LEU A 75 0.66 13.48 3.21
N GLY A 76 0.18 12.26 3.42
CA GLY A 76 -0.29 11.38 2.34
C GLY A 76 -1.40 12.01 1.48
N ILE A 77 -2.41 12.60 2.12
CA ILE A 77 -3.50 13.30 1.43
C ILE A 77 -2.93 14.46 0.61
N MET A 78 -2.08 15.29 1.19
CA MET A 78 -1.49 16.44 0.51
C MET A 78 -0.65 16.03 -0.70
N MET A 79 0.14 14.95 -0.59
CA MET A 79 0.95 14.44 -1.70
C MET A 79 0.09 13.93 -2.86
N VAL A 80 -0.94 13.14 -2.59
CA VAL A 80 -1.84 12.63 -3.64
C VAL A 80 -2.67 13.75 -4.27
N LEU A 81 -3.09 14.73 -3.47
CA LEU A 81 -3.77 15.92 -3.95
C LEU A 81 -2.86 16.73 -4.88
N ALA A 82 -1.61 16.99 -4.46
CA ALA A 82 -0.64 17.73 -5.27
C ALA A 82 -0.35 17.02 -6.61
N LEU A 83 -0.14 15.70 -6.59
CA LEU A 83 0.07 14.91 -7.81
C LEU A 83 -1.09 15.05 -8.80
N GLN A 84 -2.33 14.92 -8.31
CA GLN A 84 -3.53 15.01 -9.15
C GLN A 84 -3.78 16.42 -9.71
N LEU A 85 -3.57 17.45 -8.88
CA LEU A 85 -3.76 18.85 -9.28
C LEU A 85 -2.68 19.36 -10.24
N THR A 86 -1.54 18.66 -10.35
CA THR A 86 -0.42 19.03 -11.23
C THR A 86 -0.12 18.00 -12.31
N GLN A 87 -0.91 16.93 -12.43
CA GLN A 87 -0.57 15.78 -13.29
C GLN A 87 -0.38 16.12 -14.78
N ALA A 88 -1.01 17.18 -15.27
CA ALA A 88 -0.86 17.62 -16.66
C ALA A 88 0.58 18.04 -16.99
N HIS A 89 1.36 18.43 -15.97
CA HIS A 89 2.74 18.90 -16.10
C HIS A 89 3.77 17.85 -15.68
N LEU A 90 3.33 16.70 -15.15
CA LEU A 90 4.20 15.64 -14.66
C LEU A 90 4.57 14.65 -15.77
N PRO A 91 5.73 13.98 -15.69
CA PRO A 91 6.12 12.95 -16.65
C PRO A 91 5.20 11.71 -16.56
N LEU A 92 5.35 10.78 -17.50
CA LEU A 92 4.52 9.57 -17.61
C LEU A 92 3.01 9.87 -17.76
N ASN A 93 2.70 10.91 -18.54
CA ASN A 93 1.36 11.25 -18.99
C ASN A 93 1.27 11.18 -20.53
N PRO A 94 1.37 9.98 -21.15
CA PRO A 94 1.40 9.86 -22.61
C PRO A 94 0.11 10.36 -23.27
N GLN A 95 -1.03 10.26 -22.57
CA GLN A 95 -2.33 10.71 -23.06
C GLN A 95 -2.58 12.21 -22.85
N LYS A 96 -1.63 12.94 -22.24
CA LYS A 96 -1.74 14.37 -21.93
C LYS A 96 -3.04 14.70 -21.18
N LEU A 97 -3.40 13.85 -20.22
CA LEU A 97 -4.60 14.05 -19.40
C LEU A 97 -4.51 15.36 -18.62
N PRO A 98 -5.61 16.12 -18.50
CA PRO A 98 -5.63 17.37 -17.76
C PRO A 98 -5.50 17.13 -16.24
N ASN A 99 -5.31 18.21 -15.49
CA ASN A 99 -5.35 18.15 -14.03
C ASN A 99 -6.73 17.69 -13.54
N VAL A 100 -6.75 16.87 -12.49
CA VAL A 100 -8.00 16.36 -11.92
C VAL A 100 -8.76 17.52 -11.25
N PRO A 101 -10.09 17.65 -11.45
CA PRO A 101 -10.89 18.65 -10.74
C PRO A 101 -10.73 18.55 -9.22
N PHE A 102 -10.67 19.69 -8.55
CA PHE A 102 -10.30 19.77 -7.12
C PHE A 102 -11.09 18.81 -6.21
N TRP A 103 -12.42 18.80 -6.30
CA TRP A 103 -13.25 17.93 -5.45
C TRP A 103 -13.07 16.45 -5.74
N LEU A 104 -12.82 16.08 -7.00
CA LEU A 104 -12.50 14.72 -7.39
C LEU A 104 -11.12 14.30 -6.87
N ALA A 105 -10.14 15.21 -6.95
CA ALA A 105 -8.80 14.99 -6.43
C ALA A 105 -8.81 14.81 -4.90
N CYS A 106 -9.57 15.65 -4.18
CA CYS A 106 -9.78 15.54 -2.73
C CYS A 106 -10.44 14.21 -2.35
N ASN A 107 -11.53 13.83 -3.04
CA ASN A 107 -12.21 12.56 -2.78
C ASN A 107 -11.26 11.38 -2.98
N THR A 108 -10.53 11.36 -4.09
CA THR A 108 -9.55 10.31 -4.41
C THR A 108 -8.42 10.27 -3.38
N ALA A 109 -7.85 11.42 -3.00
CA ALA A 109 -6.77 11.50 -2.03
C ALA A 109 -7.19 10.97 -0.65
N VAL A 110 -8.34 11.42 -0.15
CA VAL A 110 -8.90 10.93 1.12
C VAL A 110 -9.16 9.44 1.02
N SER A 111 -9.79 8.98 -0.06
CA SER A 111 -10.22 7.59 -0.20
C SER A 111 -9.07 6.59 -0.18
N PHE A 112 -7.95 6.90 -0.84
CA PHE A 112 -6.78 6.03 -0.85
C PHE A 112 -6.02 6.07 0.47
N VAL A 113 -5.94 7.23 1.13
CA VAL A 113 -5.32 7.36 2.45
C VAL A 113 -6.14 6.65 3.53
N THR A 114 -7.47 6.67 3.43
CA THR A 114 -8.37 5.92 4.32
C THR A 114 -8.50 4.44 3.97
N ASN A 115 -7.66 3.93 3.06
CA ASN A 115 -7.67 2.53 2.60
C ASN A 115 -9.04 2.06 2.07
N THR A 116 -9.83 2.99 1.53
CA THR A 116 -11.19 2.73 1.02
C THR A 116 -11.18 2.49 -0.48
N ASN A 117 -10.31 3.20 -1.20
CA ASN A 117 -10.11 3.09 -2.64
C ASN A 117 -11.42 3.24 -3.47
N TRP A 118 -12.31 4.09 -2.98
CA TRP A 118 -13.48 4.57 -3.71
C TRP A 118 -13.05 5.31 -4.98
N GLN A 119 -13.70 4.98 -6.08
CA GLN A 119 -13.39 5.52 -7.40
C GLN A 119 -14.69 5.98 -8.06
N ASN A 120 -14.89 7.29 -8.11
CA ASN A 120 -15.95 7.94 -8.89
C ASN A 120 -15.41 8.54 -10.20
N TYR A 121 -14.42 7.87 -10.79
CA TYR A 121 -13.77 8.25 -12.04
C TYR A 121 -13.38 7.01 -12.84
N ALA A 122 -13.21 7.17 -14.15
CA ALA A 122 -12.61 6.16 -15.02
C ALA A 122 -11.09 6.32 -15.01
N GLY A 123 -10.35 5.36 -14.46
CA GLY A 123 -8.90 5.47 -14.26
C GLY A 123 -8.14 5.75 -15.55
N GLU A 124 -8.55 5.11 -16.64
CA GLU A 124 -7.96 5.21 -17.97
C GLU A 124 -8.23 6.55 -18.68
N LYS A 125 -9.20 7.35 -18.21
CA LYS A 125 -9.51 8.68 -18.77
C LYS A 125 -9.15 9.82 -17.83
N THR A 126 -9.00 9.55 -16.54
CA THR A 126 -8.82 10.59 -15.53
C THR A 126 -7.40 10.68 -15.00
N LEU A 127 -6.66 9.57 -14.86
CA LEU A 127 -5.38 9.55 -14.14
C LEU A 127 -4.19 9.16 -15.04
N SER A 128 -3.13 9.96 -14.96
CA SER A 128 -1.84 9.67 -15.58
C SER A 128 -1.15 8.46 -14.92
N TYR A 129 -0.20 7.84 -15.61
CA TYR A 129 0.53 6.69 -15.07
C TYR A 129 1.34 7.08 -13.84
N LEU A 130 1.92 8.28 -13.80
CA LEU A 130 2.64 8.76 -12.64
C LEU A 130 1.73 8.90 -11.42
N THR A 131 0.52 9.46 -11.59
CA THR A 131 -0.45 9.59 -10.50
C THR A 131 -0.88 8.21 -9.95
N GLN A 132 -1.11 7.24 -10.84
CA GLN A 132 -1.44 5.87 -10.44
C GLN A 132 -0.26 5.18 -9.71
N MET A 133 0.96 5.37 -10.20
CA MET A 133 2.16 4.73 -9.66
C MET A 133 2.65 5.39 -8.35
N LEU A 134 2.86 6.70 -8.33
CA LEU A 134 3.44 7.41 -7.18
C LEU A 134 2.40 7.94 -6.20
N GLY A 135 1.15 8.12 -6.64
CA GLY A 135 0.06 8.54 -5.78
C GLY A 135 -0.67 7.33 -5.21
N LEU A 136 -1.46 6.67 -6.07
CA LEU A 136 -2.40 5.64 -5.64
C LEU A 136 -1.71 4.38 -5.11
N THR A 137 -0.72 3.87 -5.82
CA THR A 137 -0.01 2.65 -5.41
C THR A 137 0.75 2.87 -4.12
N VAL A 138 1.42 4.01 -3.95
CA VAL A 138 2.08 4.35 -2.67
C VAL A 138 1.08 4.37 -1.53
N GLN A 139 -0.10 4.99 -1.69
CA GLN A 139 -1.12 4.97 -0.65
C GLN A 139 -1.66 3.58 -0.34
N ASN A 140 -1.77 2.68 -1.34
CA ASN A 140 -2.15 1.28 -1.07
C ASN A 140 -1.18 0.57 -0.12
N PHE A 141 0.11 0.95 -0.12
CA PHE A 141 1.06 0.46 0.88
C PHE A 141 0.92 1.18 2.22
N LEU A 142 0.92 2.52 2.20
CA LEU A 142 1.04 3.31 3.42
C LEU A 142 -0.25 3.29 4.27
N SER A 143 -1.43 3.25 3.64
CA SER A 143 -2.70 3.16 4.35
C SER A 143 -2.88 1.77 5.00
N ALA A 144 -2.51 0.70 4.29
CA ALA A 144 -2.47 -0.66 4.84
C ALA A 144 -1.43 -0.79 5.98
N ALA A 145 -0.24 -0.22 5.80
CA ALA A 145 0.80 -0.20 6.82
C ALA A 145 0.37 0.57 8.07
N THR A 146 -0.35 1.68 7.91
CA THR A 146 -0.93 2.42 9.03
C THR A 146 -1.96 1.58 9.79
N GLY A 147 -2.85 0.88 9.07
CA GLY A 147 -3.82 -0.02 9.70
C GLY A 147 -3.16 -1.11 10.54
N LEU A 148 -2.09 -1.73 10.02
CA LEU A 148 -1.34 -2.73 10.78
C LEU A 148 -0.58 -2.10 11.96
N ALA A 149 -0.02 -0.90 11.80
CA ALA A 149 0.65 -0.18 12.89
C ALA A 149 -0.32 0.06 14.07
N VAL A 150 -1.56 0.48 13.81
CA VAL A 150 -2.60 0.62 14.84
C VAL A 150 -2.93 -0.72 15.49
N PHE A 151 -3.05 -1.79 14.70
CA PHE A 151 -3.29 -3.14 15.24
C PHE A 151 -2.15 -3.60 16.17
N LEU A 152 -0.90 -3.32 15.82
CA LEU A 152 0.27 -3.63 16.64
C LEU A 152 0.29 -2.80 17.93
N ALA A 153 0.02 -1.50 17.84
CA ALA A 153 -0.07 -0.62 19.00
C ALA A 153 -1.18 -1.09 19.96
N PHE A 154 -2.35 -1.46 19.43
CA PHE A 154 -3.44 -2.04 20.19
C PHE A 154 -3.04 -3.36 20.86
N GLY A 155 -2.44 -4.29 20.11
CA GLY A 155 -1.94 -5.56 20.66
C GLY A 155 -0.92 -5.37 21.78
N ARG A 156 0.02 -4.42 21.64
CA ARG A 156 0.98 -4.06 22.70
C ARG A 156 0.29 -3.48 23.93
N GLY A 157 -0.74 -2.65 23.74
CA GLY A 157 -1.54 -2.09 24.83
C GLY A 157 -2.30 -3.17 25.63
N LEU A 158 -2.68 -4.28 25.01
CA LEU A 158 -3.31 -5.42 25.69
C LEU A 158 -2.30 -6.33 26.41
N LEU A 159 -1.11 -6.52 25.82
CA LEU A 159 -0.11 -7.49 26.31
C LEU A 159 0.83 -6.92 27.39
N ARG A 160 1.12 -5.62 27.35
CA ARG A 160 2.06 -4.97 28.28
C ARG A 160 1.33 -4.56 29.57
N HIS A 161 1.89 -4.95 30.71
CA HIS A 161 1.39 -4.51 32.03
C HIS A 161 2.04 -3.18 32.44
N GLU A 162 1.24 -2.24 32.94
CA GLU A 162 1.68 -0.96 33.52
C GLU A 162 2.60 -0.10 32.61
N THR A 163 2.46 -0.21 31.29
CA THR A 163 3.25 0.58 30.34
C THR A 163 2.56 1.90 29.99
N SER A 164 3.35 2.94 29.74
CA SER A 164 2.89 4.21 29.16
C SER A 164 3.14 4.30 27.65
N THR A 165 3.72 3.27 27.03
CA THR A 165 4.26 3.30 25.67
C THR A 165 3.76 2.16 24.78
N LEU A 166 3.60 2.46 23.48
CA LEU A 166 3.02 1.56 22.47
C LEU A 166 4.02 1.13 21.38
N GLY A 167 5.33 1.31 21.62
CA GLY A 167 6.37 1.12 20.63
C GLY A 167 6.57 2.37 19.77
N ASN A 168 6.90 2.22 18.48
CA ASN A 168 7.27 3.34 17.60
C ASN A 168 6.52 3.26 16.27
N PHE A 169 5.68 4.25 15.99
CA PHE A 169 4.86 4.31 14.77
C PHE A 169 5.70 4.21 13.50
N TRP A 170 6.84 4.92 13.46
CA TRP A 170 7.70 4.93 12.28
C TRP A 170 8.35 3.59 12.02
N THR A 171 8.79 2.91 13.09
CA THR A 171 9.31 1.53 13.01
C THR A 171 8.23 0.59 12.51
N ASP A 172 7.01 0.69 13.03
CA ASP A 172 5.89 -0.19 12.65
C ASP A 172 5.52 -0.03 11.16
N VAL A 173 5.36 1.19 10.68
CA VAL A 173 5.04 1.47 9.27
C VAL A 173 6.18 1.05 8.35
N THR A 174 7.42 1.34 8.73
CA THR A 174 8.61 0.99 7.93
C THR A 174 8.75 -0.52 7.80
N ARG A 175 8.69 -1.26 8.91
CA ARG A 175 8.81 -2.73 8.90
C ARG A 175 7.65 -3.39 8.18
N THR A 176 6.43 -2.87 8.37
CA THR A 176 5.26 -3.37 7.64
C THR A 176 5.45 -3.22 6.14
N THR A 177 5.87 -2.05 5.69
CA THR A 177 6.06 -1.78 4.26
C THR A 177 7.21 -2.62 3.69
N LEU A 178 8.37 -2.59 4.33
CA LEU A 178 9.61 -3.18 3.81
C LEU A 178 9.63 -4.71 3.88
N TYR A 179 9.15 -5.29 4.98
CA TYR A 179 9.31 -6.72 5.26
C TYR A 179 8.05 -7.55 5.05
N ILE A 180 6.87 -6.92 4.99
CA ILE A 180 5.60 -7.63 4.82
C ILE A 180 4.99 -7.30 3.46
N LEU A 181 4.61 -6.05 3.23
CA LEU A 181 3.83 -5.67 2.05
C LEU A 181 4.66 -5.77 0.77
N LEU A 182 5.80 -5.07 0.71
CA LEU A 182 6.64 -5.02 -0.49
C LEU A 182 7.04 -6.41 -1.04
N PRO A 183 7.59 -7.35 -0.24
CA PRO A 183 7.98 -8.66 -0.76
C PRO A 183 6.77 -9.49 -1.25
N LEU A 184 5.64 -9.45 -0.53
CA LEU A 184 4.42 -10.14 -0.95
C LEU A 184 3.85 -9.53 -2.24
N SER A 185 3.81 -8.20 -2.33
CA SER A 185 3.34 -7.48 -3.51
C SER A 185 4.23 -7.72 -4.73
N VAL A 186 5.56 -7.79 -4.58
CA VAL A 186 6.46 -8.12 -5.69
C VAL A 186 6.20 -9.54 -6.20
N LEU A 187 6.09 -10.51 -5.30
CA LEU A 187 5.78 -11.90 -5.68
C LEU A 187 4.44 -11.97 -6.42
N TRP A 188 3.42 -11.30 -5.90
CA TRP A 188 2.09 -11.29 -6.51
C TRP A 188 2.06 -10.57 -7.87
N ALA A 189 2.75 -9.43 -7.99
CA ALA A 189 2.85 -8.68 -9.23
C ALA A 189 3.54 -9.49 -10.35
N LEU A 190 4.58 -10.27 -10.01
CA LEU A 190 5.25 -11.15 -10.96
C LEU A 190 4.35 -12.29 -11.44
N LEU A 191 3.58 -12.90 -10.53
CA LEU A 191 2.61 -13.94 -10.87
C LEU A 191 1.52 -13.39 -11.80
N LEU A 192 0.97 -12.22 -11.49
CA LEU A 192 -0.04 -11.55 -12.30
C LEU A 192 0.51 -11.16 -13.68
N GLY A 193 1.72 -10.60 -13.73
CA GLY A 193 2.39 -10.29 -15.01
C GLY A 193 2.61 -11.53 -15.87
N GLY A 194 2.98 -12.66 -15.24
CA GLY A 194 3.11 -13.96 -15.91
C GLY A 194 1.79 -14.51 -16.46
N GLN A 195 0.65 -14.08 -15.91
CA GLN A 195 -0.70 -14.45 -16.37
C GLN A 195 -1.33 -13.42 -17.34
N GLY A 196 -0.57 -12.40 -17.76
CA GLY A 196 -1.00 -11.43 -18.76
C GLY A 196 -1.52 -10.09 -18.22
N VAL A 197 -1.37 -9.82 -16.92
CA VAL A 197 -1.66 -8.48 -16.38
C VAL A 197 -0.65 -7.46 -16.92
N VAL A 198 -1.16 -6.31 -17.34
CA VAL A 198 -0.35 -5.26 -17.99
C VAL A 198 0.54 -4.56 -16.96
N GLN A 199 1.85 -4.53 -17.24
CA GLN A 199 2.85 -3.78 -16.46
C GLN A 199 3.84 -3.07 -17.40
N ASN A 200 3.46 -1.92 -17.94
CA ASN A 200 4.34 -1.11 -18.81
C ASN A 200 3.98 0.39 -18.75
N PHE A 201 4.81 1.22 -19.40
CA PHE A 201 4.60 2.68 -19.54
C PHE A 201 4.37 3.11 -21.00
N LYS A 202 3.90 2.19 -21.86
CA LYS A 202 3.65 2.50 -23.27
C LYS A 202 2.40 3.37 -23.41
N PRO A 203 2.31 4.23 -24.43
CA PRO A 203 1.04 4.88 -24.78
C PRO A 203 -0.05 3.85 -25.11
N TYR A 204 -1.31 4.30 -25.09
CA TYR A 204 -2.46 3.48 -25.48
C TYR A 204 -2.32 2.98 -26.91
N VAL A 205 -2.68 1.71 -27.08
CA VAL A 205 -2.58 0.99 -28.34
C VAL A 205 -3.89 1.17 -29.10
N GLN A 206 -3.79 1.67 -30.34
CA GLN A 206 -4.92 1.65 -31.26
C GLN A 206 -4.95 0.31 -31.98
N ALA A 207 -6.01 -0.46 -31.76
CA ALA A 207 -6.23 -1.74 -32.38
C ALA A 207 -7.41 -1.66 -33.36
N ARG A 208 -7.25 -2.28 -34.53
CA ARG A 208 -8.35 -2.50 -35.47
C ARG A 208 -8.92 -3.90 -35.22
N THR A 209 -10.19 -3.98 -34.88
CA THR A 209 -10.85 -5.26 -34.58
C THR A 209 -11.09 -6.07 -35.86
N LEU A 210 -11.46 -7.35 -35.69
CA LEU A 210 -11.83 -8.23 -36.81
C LEU A 210 -13.05 -7.71 -37.61
N GLU A 211 -13.92 -6.94 -36.95
CA GLU A 211 -15.06 -6.27 -37.56
C GLU A 211 -14.70 -4.92 -38.21
N ASN A 212 -13.41 -4.59 -38.25
CA ASN A 212 -12.87 -3.32 -38.74
C ASN A 212 -13.22 -2.08 -37.90
N ALA A 213 -13.70 -2.24 -36.67
CA ALA A 213 -13.87 -1.12 -35.74
C ALA A 213 -12.54 -0.70 -35.10
N GLU A 214 -12.40 0.57 -34.76
CA GLU A 214 -11.25 1.07 -33.99
C GLU A 214 -11.51 0.94 -32.49
N GLN A 215 -10.53 0.42 -31.75
CA GLN A 215 -10.54 0.31 -30.30
C GLN A 215 -9.24 0.86 -29.72
N ILE A 216 -9.34 1.65 -28.66
CA ILE A 216 -8.21 2.10 -27.86
C ILE A 216 -8.07 1.12 -26.69
N ILE A 217 -6.89 0.50 -26.55
CA ILE A 217 -6.54 -0.51 -25.54
C ILE A 217 -5.35 -0.03 -24.71
#